data_AF-A0A8J5EIA4-F1
#
_entry.id   AF-A0A8J5EIA4-F1
#
_cell.length_a   1.000
_cell.length_b   1.000
_cell.length_c   1.000
_cell.angle_alpha   90.00
_cell.angle_beta   90.00
_cell.angle_gamma   90.00
#
_symmetry.space_group_name_H-M   'P 1'
#
loop_
_entity.id
_entity.type
_entity.pdbx_description
1 polymer ?
#
loop_
_entity_poly.entity_id
_entity_poly.type
_entity_poly.pdbx_seq_one_letter_code
_entity_poly.pdbx_strand_id
1 'polypeptide(L)'
;MLRSLRAVPRIALAARLLTPRAAQPITRSLTTTVRRATIISPRITQYGTLRQYSPEATDIDIEEYHLQADEFLESILIAYENYAEEVDSNELDVDLAQGVMSLEIPGAGSYVINKQPPNKQIWLSSPISGPKRYDYVDGEWVYLRDGTTLTELLETETSEAFASTGKKFSL
;
A
#
# COMPACT_ATOMS: atom_id res chain seq x y z
N MET A 1 54.19 14.31 -47.68
CA MET A 1 54.99 15.43 -47.13
C MET A 1 54.09 16.18 -46.16
N LEU A 2 54.13 15.85 -44.86
CA LEU A 2 54.94 16.46 -43.79
C LEU A 2 54.33 17.74 -43.19
N ARG A 3 54.12 17.67 -41.86
CA ARG A 3 54.03 18.76 -40.86
C ARG A 3 52.65 19.44 -40.74
N SER A 4 52.11 19.76 -39.56
CA SER A 4 52.61 19.72 -38.18
C SER A 4 51.41 19.82 -37.24
N LEU A 5 51.32 18.95 -36.24
CA LEU A 5 50.54 19.18 -35.02
C LEU A 5 51.17 20.37 -34.26
N ARG A 6 50.33 21.28 -33.77
CA ARG A 6 50.70 22.24 -32.71
C ARG A 6 49.73 22.07 -31.57
N ALA A 7 50.28 21.66 -30.44
CA ALA A 7 49.63 21.58 -29.14
C ALA A 7 50.06 22.78 -28.27
N VAL A 8 49.41 22.87 -27.09
CA VAL A 8 49.84 23.55 -25.85
C VAL A 8 49.40 25.04 -25.78
N PRO A 9 48.92 25.60 -24.62
CA PRO A 9 49.20 25.19 -23.24
C PRO A 9 48.02 24.95 -22.27
N ARG A 10 48.30 24.04 -21.33
CA ARG A 10 47.70 23.97 -19.99
C ARG A 10 48.18 25.17 -19.18
N ILE A 11 47.25 25.90 -18.57
CA ILE A 11 47.58 26.89 -17.54
C ILE A 11 47.27 26.24 -16.19
N ALA A 12 48.31 26.10 -15.37
CA ALA A 12 48.24 25.79 -13.95
C ALA A 12 49.04 26.85 -13.20
N LEU A 13 48.39 27.59 -12.30
CA LEU A 13 48.91 28.34 -11.13
C LEU A 13 47.75 29.24 -10.64
N ALA A 14 47.49 29.55 -9.37
CA ALA A 14 48.21 29.33 -8.14
C ALA A 14 47.20 29.30 -6.98
N ALA A 15 47.57 28.59 -5.92
CA ALA A 15 46.84 28.52 -4.66
C ALA A 15 46.69 29.89 -3.99
N ARG A 16 45.50 30.16 -3.44
CA ARG A 16 45.30 31.22 -2.44
C ARG A 16 44.62 30.59 -1.23
N LEU A 17 45.42 30.34 -0.20
CA LEU A 17 45.00 29.89 1.12
C LEU A 17 44.10 30.97 1.74
N LEU A 18 42.84 30.63 1.97
CA LEU A 18 41.95 31.35 2.86
C LEU A 18 41.41 30.33 3.86
N THR A 19 41.96 30.37 5.07
CA THR A 19 41.41 29.69 6.24
C THR A 19 40.25 30.50 6.80
N PRO A 20 39.08 29.91 7.03
CA PRO A 20 38.17 30.40 8.04
C PRO A 20 37.94 29.34 9.13
N ARG A 21 38.52 29.65 10.29
CA ARG A 21 37.87 29.70 11.61
C ARG A 21 36.94 28.53 11.97
N ALA A 22 37.46 27.68 12.86
CA ALA A 22 36.72 26.67 13.61
C ALA A 22 35.43 27.24 14.22
N ALA A 23 34.29 26.69 13.82
CA ALA A 23 33.01 26.90 14.48
C ALA A 23 32.87 25.84 15.58
N GLN A 24 32.76 26.28 16.82
CA GLN A 24 32.53 25.40 17.97
C GLN A 24 31.06 24.92 18.01
N PRO A 25 30.78 23.68 18.42
CA PRO A 25 29.42 23.23 18.65
C PRO A 25 28.85 23.87 19.92
N ILE A 26 27.82 24.71 19.76
CA ILE A 26 27.02 25.22 20.88
C ILE A 26 26.10 24.09 21.33
N THR A 27 26.49 23.43 22.41
CA THR A 27 25.66 22.48 23.14
C THR A 27 24.55 23.25 23.86
N ARG A 28 23.30 23.10 23.40
CA ARG A 28 22.14 23.65 24.10
C ARG A 28 21.32 22.52 24.70
N SER A 29 21.72 22.12 25.90
CA SER A 29 20.98 21.20 26.76
C SER A 29 19.75 21.92 27.33
N LEU A 30 18.54 21.49 26.96
CA LEU A 30 17.31 21.89 27.63
C LEU A 30 16.69 20.65 28.28
N THR A 31 17.13 20.35 29.49
CA THR A 31 16.56 19.29 30.33
C THR A 31 15.30 19.85 31.00
N THR A 32 14.16 19.71 30.33
CA THR A 32 12.85 20.03 30.92
C THR A 32 12.49 18.94 31.93
N THR A 33 12.48 19.31 33.21
CA THR A 33 11.90 18.50 34.29
C THR A 33 10.39 18.45 34.10
N VAL A 34 9.86 17.31 33.64
CA VAL A 34 8.41 17.05 33.68
C VAL A 34 8.11 16.18 34.89
N ARG A 35 7.36 16.77 35.83
CA ARG A 35 6.86 16.13 37.04
C ARG A 35 5.86 15.02 36.69
N ARG A 36 5.98 13.92 37.43
CA ARG A 36 5.10 12.75 37.46
C ARG A 36 3.64 13.17 37.73
N ALA A 37 2.71 12.75 36.88
CA ALA A 37 1.29 12.70 37.19
C ALA A 37 0.77 11.31 36.81
N THR A 38 0.59 10.46 37.82
CA THR A 38 -0.11 9.18 37.68
C THR A 38 -1.58 9.49 37.45
N ILE A 39 -2.05 9.40 36.21
CA ILE A 39 -3.48 9.42 35.92
C ILE A 39 -3.95 7.98 35.96
N ILE A 40 -4.60 7.64 37.07
CA ILE A 40 -5.38 6.42 37.25
C ILE A 40 -6.55 6.49 36.27
N SER A 41 -6.51 5.69 35.20
CA SER A 41 -7.67 5.45 34.34
C SER A 41 -8.09 3.99 34.45
N PRO A 42 -9.03 3.62 35.32
CA PRO A 42 -9.74 2.37 35.22
C PRO A 42 -11.12 2.69 34.65
N ARG A 43 -11.24 2.61 33.33
CA ARG A 43 -12.55 2.35 32.73
C ARG A 43 -12.45 1.05 31.95
N ILE A 44 -12.45 -0.03 32.72
CA ILE A 44 -12.73 -1.37 32.22
C ILE A 44 -14.21 -1.37 31.86
N THR A 45 -14.52 -1.05 30.59
CA THR A 45 -15.78 -1.49 30.01
C THR A 45 -15.55 -2.92 29.57
N GLN A 46 -16.22 -3.83 30.27
CA GLN A 46 -16.18 -5.26 30.04
C GLN A 46 -16.90 -5.56 28.73
N TYR A 47 -16.14 -5.89 27.69
CA TYR A 47 -16.63 -6.70 26.57
C TYR A 47 -15.95 -8.05 26.68
N GLY A 48 -16.77 -9.10 26.69
CA GLY A 48 -16.39 -10.47 27.00
C GLY A 48 -15.23 -10.98 26.15
N THR A 49 -14.38 -11.78 26.80
CA THR A 49 -13.46 -12.76 26.18
C THR A 49 -12.82 -12.29 24.88
N LEU A 50 -11.90 -11.32 24.96
CA LEU A 50 -10.93 -11.07 23.90
C LEU A 50 -10.03 -12.30 23.78
N ARG A 51 -10.36 -13.20 22.85
CA ARG A 51 -9.32 -13.98 22.18
C ARG A 51 -8.43 -12.94 21.51
N GLN A 52 -7.21 -12.76 22.03
CA GLN A 52 -6.13 -12.07 21.35
C GLN A 52 -5.75 -12.89 20.12
N TYR A 53 -6.59 -12.88 19.08
CA TYR A 53 -6.15 -13.24 17.75
C TYR A 53 -5.51 -11.98 17.19
N SER A 54 -4.19 -11.87 17.35
CA SER A 54 -3.42 -11.11 16.38
C SER A 54 -3.51 -11.95 15.11
N PRO A 55 -4.11 -11.47 14.01
CA PRO A 55 -4.02 -12.19 12.75
C PRO A 55 -2.54 -12.28 12.41
N GLU A 56 -1.99 -13.48 12.40
CA GLU A 56 -0.66 -13.75 11.87
C GLU A 56 -0.85 -14.29 10.46
N ALA A 57 0.03 -13.90 9.54
CA ALA A 57 0.03 -14.45 8.18
C ALA A 57 0.22 -15.96 8.24
N THR A 58 -0.64 -16.71 7.54
CA THR A 58 -0.47 -18.14 7.32
C THR A 58 0.78 -18.34 6.46
N ASP A 59 1.70 -19.19 6.92
CA ASP A 59 2.88 -19.54 6.12
C ASP A 59 2.49 -20.55 5.04
N ILE A 60 2.19 -20.03 3.85
CA ILE A 60 1.95 -20.80 2.64
C ILE A 60 3.22 -20.86 1.80
N ASP A 61 3.46 -21.94 1.06
CA ASP A 61 4.58 -21.95 0.13
C ASP A 61 4.30 -21.05 -1.10
N ILE A 62 5.31 -20.90 -1.97
CA ILE A 62 5.18 -20.01 -3.12
C ILE A 62 4.19 -20.54 -4.17
N GLU A 63 4.07 -21.85 -4.34
CA GLU A 63 3.18 -22.47 -5.31
C GLU A 63 1.71 -22.33 -4.86
N GLU A 64 1.46 -22.58 -3.58
CA GLU A 64 0.17 -22.35 -2.93
C GLU A 64 -0.22 -20.87 -2.99
N TYR A 65 0.71 -19.95 -2.70
CA TYR A 65 0.48 -18.53 -2.89
C TYR A 65 0.03 -18.20 -4.33
N HIS A 66 0.69 -18.78 -5.33
CA HIS A 66 0.33 -18.52 -6.72
C HIS A 66 -1.10 -18.97 -7.00
N LEU A 67 -1.44 -20.20 -6.61
CA LEU A 67 -2.79 -20.77 -6.76
C LEU A 67 -3.85 -19.91 -6.08
N GLN A 68 -3.69 -19.63 -4.78
CA GLN A 68 -4.66 -18.87 -4.00
C GLN A 68 -4.82 -17.43 -4.49
N ALA A 69 -3.73 -16.77 -4.91
CA ALA A 69 -3.79 -15.41 -5.41
C ALA A 69 -4.37 -15.34 -6.83
N ASP A 70 -4.10 -16.33 -7.69
CA ASP A 70 -4.69 -16.37 -9.04
C ASP A 70 -6.19 -16.65 -8.96
N GLU A 71 -6.62 -17.68 -8.20
CA GLU A 71 -8.03 -18.01 -8.01
C GLU A 71 -8.82 -16.82 -7.44
N PHE A 72 -8.25 -16.11 -6.47
CA PHE A 72 -8.90 -14.95 -5.87
C PHE A 72 -8.99 -13.74 -6.82
N LEU A 73 -7.96 -13.47 -7.62
CA LEU A 73 -8.05 -12.39 -8.61
C LEU A 73 -9.02 -12.74 -9.74
N GLU A 74 -9.08 -14.00 -10.16
CA GLU A 74 -10.08 -14.46 -11.13
C GLU A 74 -11.50 -14.36 -10.58
N SER A 75 -11.73 -14.66 -9.30
CA SER A 75 -13.05 -14.50 -8.68
C SER A 75 -13.47 -13.03 -8.63
N ILE A 76 -12.55 -12.12 -8.31
CA ILE A 76 -12.81 -10.67 -8.35
C ILE A 76 -13.17 -10.23 -9.77
N LEU A 77 -12.42 -10.67 -10.79
CA LEU A 77 -12.68 -10.34 -12.19
C LEU A 77 -14.12 -10.72 -12.57
N ILE A 78 -14.49 -11.98 -12.34
CA ILE A 78 -15.81 -12.51 -12.67
C ILE A 78 -16.91 -11.76 -11.90
N ALA A 79 -16.69 -11.44 -10.62
CA ALA A 79 -17.66 -10.70 -9.82
C ALA A 79 -17.92 -9.29 -10.40
N TYR A 80 -16.87 -8.57 -10.80
CA TYR A 80 -17.01 -7.25 -11.40
C TYR A 80 -17.60 -7.28 -12.81
N GLU A 81 -17.24 -8.26 -13.65
CA GLU A 81 -17.85 -8.45 -14.98
C GLU A 81 -19.37 -8.67 -14.86
N ASN A 82 -19.79 -9.58 -13.97
CA ASN A 82 -21.21 -9.83 -13.72
C ASN A 82 -21.91 -8.56 -13.17
N TYR A 83 -21.25 -7.85 -12.26
CA TYR A 83 -21.82 -6.64 -11.70
C TYR A 83 -21.96 -5.52 -12.74
N ALA A 84 -21.01 -5.39 -13.68
CA ALA A 84 -21.08 -4.46 -14.81
C ALA A 84 -22.36 -4.66 -15.64
N GLU A 85 -22.64 -5.92 -15.97
CA GLU A 85 -23.85 -6.31 -16.70
C GLU A 85 -25.12 -6.01 -15.89
N GLU A 86 -25.09 -6.24 -14.57
CA GLU A 86 -26.23 -5.95 -13.72
C GLU A 86 -26.54 -4.45 -13.65
N VAL A 87 -25.55 -3.59 -13.45
CA VAL A 87 -25.79 -2.14 -13.33
C VAL A 87 -25.95 -1.42 -14.67
N ASP A 88 -25.82 -2.12 -15.80
CA ASP A 88 -25.83 -1.58 -17.16
C ASP A 88 -24.88 -0.37 -17.30
N SER A 89 -23.70 -0.48 -16.68
CA SER A 89 -22.70 0.59 -16.65
C SER A 89 -21.55 0.26 -17.59
N ASN A 90 -21.47 0.97 -18.70
CA ASN A 90 -20.31 0.89 -19.62
C ASN A 90 -19.06 1.60 -19.07
N GLU A 91 -19.16 2.25 -17.90
CA GLU A 91 -18.05 2.97 -17.27
C GLU A 91 -17.34 2.15 -16.18
N LEU A 92 -17.98 1.06 -15.71
CA LEU A 92 -17.31 0.07 -14.86
C LEU A 92 -16.49 -0.86 -15.78
N ASP A 93 -15.18 -0.82 -15.64
CA ASP A 93 -14.26 -1.63 -16.45
C ASP A 93 -13.29 -2.38 -15.54
N VAL A 94 -13.03 -3.64 -15.85
CA VAL A 94 -12.12 -4.51 -15.09
C VAL A 94 -11.26 -5.32 -16.05
N ASP A 95 -9.94 -5.28 -15.85
CA ASP A 95 -8.96 -6.01 -16.65
C ASP A 95 -7.93 -6.67 -15.74
N LEU A 96 -7.59 -7.93 -16.01
CA LEU A 96 -6.59 -8.69 -15.28
C LEU A 96 -5.49 -9.17 -16.24
N ALA A 97 -4.28 -8.61 -16.08
CA ALA A 97 -3.13 -8.95 -16.90
C ALA A 97 -1.87 -9.17 -16.05
N GLN A 98 -1.23 -10.32 -16.23
CA GLN A 98 0.06 -10.66 -15.60
C GLN A 98 0.09 -10.50 -14.07
N GLY A 99 -1.03 -10.80 -13.38
CA GLY A 99 -1.14 -10.65 -11.93
C GLY A 99 -1.36 -9.21 -11.45
N VAL A 100 -1.64 -8.28 -12.37
CA VAL A 100 -2.09 -6.93 -12.08
C VAL A 100 -3.53 -6.79 -12.58
N MET A 101 -4.45 -6.46 -11.69
CA MET A 101 -5.82 -6.08 -12.01
C MET A 101 -5.95 -4.55 -11.99
N SER A 102 -6.52 -4.01 -13.07
CA SER A 102 -6.95 -2.62 -13.18
C SER A 102 -8.47 -2.59 -13.11
N LEU A 103 -9.02 -1.77 -12.23
CA LEU A 103 -10.46 -1.65 -12.04
C LEU A 103 -10.85 -0.17 -12.04
N GLU A 104 -11.69 0.24 -12.97
CA GLU A 104 -12.22 1.59 -13.07
C GLU A 104 -13.65 1.60 -12.54
N ILE A 105 -13.88 2.33 -11.44
CA ILE A 105 -15.21 2.49 -10.87
C ILE A 105 -15.70 3.91 -11.12
N PRO A 106 -16.87 4.10 -11.78
CA PRO A 106 -17.41 5.42 -12.05
C PRO A 106 -17.68 6.17 -10.73
N GLY A 107 -17.17 7.39 -10.63
CA GLY A 107 -17.32 8.25 -9.45
C GLY A 107 -16.33 7.98 -8.30
N ALA A 108 -15.72 6.79 -8.21
CA ALA A 108 -14.70 6.48 -7.22
C ALA A 108 -13.27 6.63 -7.77
N GLY A 109 -13.04 6.23 -9.02
CA GLY A 109 -11.74 6.32 -9.71
C GLY A 109 -11.10 4.97 -9.98
N SER A 110 -9.79 5.01 -10.24
CA SER A 110 -8.99 3.87 -10.70
C SER A 110 -8.34 3.10 -9.55
N TYR A 111 -8.57 1.80 -9.51
CA TYR A 111 -8.03 0.85 -8.55
C TYR A 111 -6.97 -0.02 -9.23
N VAL A 112 -5.93 -0.35 -8.48
CA VAL A 112 -4.91 -1.32 -8.92
C VAL A 112 -4.72 -2.36 -7.85
N ILE A 113 -4.95 -3.63 -8.20
CA ILE A 113 -4.71 -4.79 -7.34
C ILE A 113 -3.58 -5.61 -7.96
N ASN A 114 -2.52 -5.90 -7.21
CA ASN A 114 -1.30 -6.49 -7.77
C ASN A 114 -0.76 -7.63 -6.91
N LYS A 115 -0.42 -8.75 -7.54
CA LYS A 115 0.32 -9.85 -6.92
C LYS A 115 1.74 -9.41 -6.57
N GLN A 116 2.20 -9.79 -5.38
CA GLN A 116 3.57 -9.57 -4.93
C GLN A 116 4.20 -10.89 -4.47
N PRO A 117 4.62 -11.75 -5.43
CA PRO A 117 5.18 -13.07 -5.13
C PRO A 117 6.35 -13.08 -4.14
N PRO A 118 7.33 -12.14 -4.19
CA PRO A 118 8.44 -12.14 -3.24
C PRO A 118 8.00 -12.03 -1.77
N ASN A 119 6.85 -11.38 -1.52
CA ASN A 119 6.31 -11.19 -0.19
C ASN A 119 5.13 -12.12 0.11
N LYS A 120 4.65 -12.91 -0.87
CA LYS A 120 3.40 -13.68 -0.80
C LYS A 120 2.18 -12.82 -0.40
N GLN A 121 2.08 -11.63 -0.99
CA GLN A 121 1.06 -10.63 -0.66
C GLN A 121 0.25 -10.20 -1.89
N ILE A 122 -0.93 -9.65 -1.65
CA ILE A 122 -1.66 -8.84 -2.63
C ILE A 122 -1.62 -7.38 -2.19
N TRP A 123 -1.27 -6.49 -3.12
CA TRP A 123 -1.24 -5.05 -2.86
C TRP A 123 -2.40 -4.37 -3.55
N LEU A 124 -3.03 -3.45 -2.85
CA LEU A 124 -4.12 -2.60 -3.35
C LEU A 124 -3.65 -1.15 -3.39
N SER A 125 -4.00 -0.45 -4.46
CA SER A 125 -4.05 1.00 -4.53
C SER A 125 -5.50 1.42 -4.74
N SER A 126 -6.16 1.89 -3.68
CA SER A 126 -7.51 2.48 -3.76
C SER A 126 -7.43 4.01 -3.80
N PRO A 127 -8.23 4.69 -4.65
CA PRO A 127 -8.35 6.15 -4.63
C PRO A 127 -9.04 6.67 -3.35
N ILE A 128 -9.75 5.80 -2.61
CA ILE A 128 -10.51 6.15 -1.40
C ILE A 128 -9.67 5.86 -0.15
N SER A 129 -9.27 4.61 0.05
CA SER A 129 -8.56 4.17 1.27
C SER A 129 -7.03 4.17 1.15
N GLY A 130 -6.50 4.44 -0.04
CA GLY A 130 -5.06 4.50 -0.29
C GLY A 130 -4.40 3.12 -0.42
N PRO A 131 -3.07 3.04 -0.27
CA PRO A 131 -2.34 1.79 -0.46
C PRO A 131 -2.49 0.84 0.73
N LYS A 132 -2.82 -0.42 0.45
CA LYS A 132 -2.92 -1.51 1.44
C LYS A 132 -2.17 -2.76 0.97
N ARG A 133 -1.76 -3.60 1.93
CA ARG A 133 -1.04 -4.85 1.67
C ARG A 133 -1.73 -5.96 2.44
N TYR A 134 -2.13 -7.00 1.74
CA TYR A 134 -2.90 -8.10 2.30
C TYR A 134 -2.02 -9.33 2.37
N ASP A 135 -2.04 -9.95 3.54
CA ASP A 135 -1.41 -11.22 3.82
C ASP A 135 -2.47 -12.31 3.80
N TYR A 136 -2.10 -13.52 3.40
CA TYR A 136 -3.01 -14.67 3.43
C TYR A 136 -3.15 -15.17 4.87
N VAL A 137 -4.38 -15.25 5.38
CA VAL A 137 -4.71 -15.70 6.73
C VAL A 137 -5.91 -16.64 6.64
N ASP A 138 -5.69 -17.91 6.94
CA ASP A 138 -6.74 -18.94 7.08
C ASP A 138 -7.75 -19.02 5.91
N GLY A 139 -7.31 -18.74 4.68
CA GLY A 139 -8.17 -18.76 3.49
C GLY A 139 -8.50 -17.39 2.90
N GLU A 140 -8.19 -16.30 3.61
CA GLU A 140 -8.60 -14.95 3.23
C GLU A 140 -7.41 -14.00 3.08
N TRP A 141 -7.58 -12.94 2.29
CA TRP A 141 -6.60 -11.87 2.13
C TRP A 141 -6.90 -10.75 3.13
N VAL A 142 -6.10 -10.65 4.18
CA VAL A 142 -6.36 -9.81 5.36
C VAL A 142 -5.33 -8.69 5.51
N TYR A 143 -5.78 -7.47 5.79
CA TYR A 143 -4.90 -6.37 6.15
C TYR A 143 -4.56 -6.43 7.64
N LEU A 144 -3.36 -6.93 7.97
CA LEU A 144 -2.96 -7.21 9.37
C LEU A 144 -2.96 -6.00 10.31
N ARG A 145 -3.01 -4.76 9.79
CA ARG A 145 -3.05 -3.55 10.63
C ARG A 145 -4.41 -3.34 11.31
N ASP A 146 -5.50 -3.56 10.58
CA ASP A 146 -6.86 -3.30 11.07
C ASP A 146 -7.77 -4.54 11.04
N GLY A 147 -7.32 -5.64 10.43
CA GLY A 147 -8.03 -6.92 10.35
C GLY A 147 -9.07 -6.97 9.23
N THR A 148 -9.20 -5.92 8.41
CA THR A 148 -10.17 -5.89 7.30
C THR A 148 -9.74 -6.81 6.17
N THR A 149 -10.67 -7.52 5.57
CA THR A 149 -10.38 -8.35 4.39
C THR A 149 -10.40 -7.51 3.12
N LEU A 150 -9.69 -7.94 2.08
CA LEU A 150 -9.74 -7.29 0.77
C LEU A 150 -11.16 -7.35 0.19
N THR A 151 -11.85 -8.47 0.37
CA THR A 151 -13.24 -8.66 -0.03
C THR A 151 -14.18 -7.64 0.63
N GLU A 152 -14.14 -7.52 1.96
CA GLU A 152 -14.98 -6.57 2.69
C GLU A 152 -14.74 -5.12 2.25
N LEU A 153 -13.48 -4.76 2.01
CA LEU A 153 -13.13 -3.42 1.56
C LEU A 153 -13.71 -3.14 0.17
N LEU A 154 -13.51 -4.05 -0.79
CA LEU A 154 -14.03 -3.91 -2.15
C LEU A 154 -15.56 -3.87 -2.17
N GLU A 155 -16.22 -4.72 -1.38
CA GLU A 155 -17.68 -4.68 -1.23
C GLU A 155 -18.18 -3.34 -0.72
N THR A 156 -17.50 -2.79 0.30
CA THR A 156 -17.87 -1.52 0.92
C THR A 156 -17.67 -0.37 -0.06
N GLU A 157 -16.47 -0.22 -0.62
CA GLU A 157 -16.12 0.90 -1.51
C GLU A 157 -16.95 0.87 -2.80
N THR A 158 -17.19 -0.30 -3.39
CA THR A 158 -18.03 -0.44 -4.59
C THR A 158 -19.51 -0.18 -4.27
N SER A 159 -20.03 -0.69 -3.15
CA SER A 159 -21.43 -0.42 -2.77
C SER A 159 -21.68 1.06 -2.48
N GLU A 160 -20.70 1.78 -1.92
CA GLU A 160 -20.79 3.23 -1.72
C GLU A 160 -20.78 3.99 -3.05
N ALA A 161 -19.94 3.58 -4.01
CA ALA A 161 -19.89 4.20 -5.34
C ALA A 161 -21.21 4.04 -6.12
N PHE A 162 -21.89 2.89 -5.96
CA PHE A 162 -23.15 2.57 -6.63
C PHE A 162 -24.40 2.72 -5.74
N ALA A 163 -24.31 3.44 -4.63
CA ALA A 163 -25.41 3.60 -3.69
C ALA A 163 -26.69 4.17 -4.32
N SER A 164 -26.57 4.91 -5.44
CA SER A 164 -27.69 5.45 -6.22
C SER A 164 -28.48 4.38 -6.99
N THR A 165 -27.83 3.27 -7.38
CA THR A 165 -28.43 2.19 -8.18
C THR A 165 -29.27 1.24 -7.31
N GLY A 166 -29.05 1.23 -6.00
CA GLY A 166 -29.74 0.35 -5.05
C GLY A 166 -29.35 -1.13 -5.17
N LYS A 167 -28.36 -1.44 -6.00
CA LYS A 167 -27.76 -2.77 -6.12
C LYS A 167 -26.51 -2.83 -5.24
N LYS A 168 -26.38 -3.93 -4.50
CA LYS A 168 -25.21 -4.17 -3.64
C LYS A 168 -24.23 -5.05 -4.40
N PHE A 169 -22.95 -4.70 -4.38
CA PHE A 169 -21.89 -5.57 -4.86
C PHE A 169 -21.58 -6.65 -3.81
N SER A 170 -21.31 -7.88 -4.25
CA SER A 170 -20.95 -9.03 -3.42
C SER A 170 -19.93 -9.88 -4.15
N LEU A 171 -18.91 -10.34 -3.42
CA LEU A 171 -17.82 -11.19 -3.92
C LEU A 171 -17.98 -12.66 -3.52
#